data_AF-X1PC31-F1
#
_entry.id   AF-X1PC31-F1
#
_cell.length_a   1.000
_cell.length_b   1.000
_cell.length_c   1.000
_cell.angle_alpha   90.00
_cell.angle_beta   90.00
_cell.angle_gamma   90.00
#
_symmetry.space_group_name_H-M   'P 1'
#
loop_
_entity.id
_entity.type
_entity.pdbx_description
1 polymer ?
#
loop_
_entity_poly.entity_id
_entity_poly.type
_entity_poly.pdbx_seq_one_letter_code
_entity_poly.pdbx_strand_id
1 'polypeptide(L)' 'MRKTKNKNFKQGIVEKTLQKAKDFPYETKTSFQRDYEKGNTRNERDIFGGTLIRLAKENNISIPTITEVYGELMSR' A
#
# COMPACT_ATOMS: atom_id res chain seq x y z
N MET A 1 4.65 7.85 -9.39
CA MET A 1 4.76 9.27 -9.00
C MET A 1 4.51 9.42 -7.50
N ARG A 2 5.56 9.68 -6.71
CA ARG A 2 5.53 10.19 -5.32
C ARG A 2 6.71 11.17 -5.20
N LYS A 3 6.53 12.41 -5.64
CA LYS A 3 7.59 13.44 -5.65
C LYS A 3 7.45 14.50 -4.54
N THR A 4 6.42 14.46 -3.71
CA THR A 4 6.06 15.60 -2.82
C THR A 4 6.67 15.58 -1.42
N LYS A 5 7.38 14.53 -1.02
CA LYS A 5 8.26 14.61 0.15
C LYS A 5 9.68 14.42 -0.35
N ASN A 6 10.53 15.41 -0.10
CA ASN A 6 11.94 15.50 -0.50
C ASN A 6 12.78 14.37 0.13
N LYS A 7 12.51 13.12 -0.25
CA LYS A 7 13.32 11.94 -0.04
C LYS A 7 13.84 11.56 -1.42
N ASN A 8 15.15 11.65 -1.61
CA ASN A 8 15.83 11.16 -2.81
C ASN A 8 15.63 9.65 -2.92
N PHE A 9 14.52 9.24 -3.54
CA PHE A 9 14.32 7.85 -3.89
C PHE A 9 15.30 7.47 -4.99
N LYS A 10 16.02 6.37 -4.80
CA LYS A 10 16.90 5.84 -5.85
C LYS A 10 16.09 5.62 -7.13
N GLN A 11 16.65 6.04 -8.26
CA GLN A 11 16.07 5.76 -9.57
C GLN A 11 15.84 4.24 -9.71
N GLY A 12 14.69 3.86 -10.27
CA GLY A 12 14.28 2.46 -10.42
C GLY A 12 13.78 1.78 -9.14
N ILE A 13 13.51 2.50 -8.05
CA ILE A 13 12.99 1.89 -6.81
C ILE A 13 11.68 1.12 -7.06
N VAL A 14 10.80 1.62 -7.92
CA VAL A 14 9.52 0.96 -8.25
C VAL A 14 9.77 -0.40 -8.87
N GLU A 15 10.59 -0.45 -9.92
CA GLU A 15 10.91 -1.69 -10.64
C GLU A 15 11.62 -2.70 -9.74
N LYS A 16 12.60 -2.25 -8.95
CA LYS A 16 13.28 -3.11 -7.96
C LYS A 16 12.32 -3.65 -6.91
N THR A 17 11.32 -2.87 -6.50
CA THR A 17 10.32 -3.30 -5.51
C THR A 17 9.38 -4.33 -6.13
N LEU A 18 8.94 -4.11 -7.37
CA LEU A 18 8.11 -5.06 -8.10
C LEU A 18 8.85 -6.38 -8.38
N GLN A 19 10.13 -6.31 -8.75
CA GLN A 19 10.94 -7.52 -8.95
C GLN A 19 11.08 -8.31 -7.65
N LYS A 20 11.44 -7.64 -6.55
CA LYS A 20 11.52 -8.28 -5.25
C LYS A 20 10.18 -8.91 -4.82
N ALA A 21 9.06 -8.27 -5.15
CA ALA A 21 7.74 -8.83 -4.88
C ALA A 21 7.48 -10.13 -5.65
N LYS A 22 7.94 -10.23 -6.91
CA LYS A 22 7.83 -11.44 -7.74
C LYS A 22 8.70 -12.60 -7.25
N ASP A 23 9.82 -12.30 -6.61
CA ASP A 23 10.77 -13.31 -6.13
C ASP A 23 10.27 -14.03 -4.85
N PHE A 24 9.20 -13.54 -4.20
CA PHE A 24 8.60 -14.25 -3.08
C PHE A 24 7.85 -15.51 -3.56
N PRO A 25 7.99 -16.65 -2.85
CA PRO A 25 7.17 -17.83 -3.12
C PRO A 25 5.68 -17.51 -3.09
N TYR A 26 4.89 -18.12 -3.97
CA TYR A 26 3.44 -17.92 -4.06
C TYR A 26 2.71 -18.11 -2.72
N GLU A 27 3.19 -19.04 -1.89
CA GLU A 27 2.62 -19.34 -0.57
C GLU A 27 2.95 -18.30 0.50
N THR A 28 3.84 -17.34 0.22
CA THR A 28 4.29 -16.36 1.19
C THR A 28 3.21 -15.31 1.45
N LYS A 29 2.57 -15.41 2.61
CA LYS A 29 1.57 -14.43 3.06
C LYS A 29 2.22 -13.28 3.82
N THR A 30 1.84 -12.05 3.49
CA THR A 30 2.21 -10.85 4.26
C THR A 30 1.53 -10.88 5.64
N SER A 31 2.06 -10.11 6.61
CA SER A 31 1.37 -9.89 7.90
C SER A 31 -0.06 -9.40 7.66
N PHE A 32 -0.20 -8.42 6.78
CA PHE A 32 -1.47 -7.87 6.34
C PHE A 32 -2.45 -8.94 5.85
N GLN A 33 -2.01 -9.84 4.95
CA GLN A 33 -2.87 -10.89 4.43
C GLN A 33 -3.32 -11.85 5.54
N ARG A 34 -2.42 -12.24 6.44
CA ARG A 34 -2.78 -13.13 7.56
C ARG A 34 -3.78 -12.48 8.51
N ASP A 35 -3.61 -11.20 8.83
CA ASP A 35 -4.51 -10.47 9.71
C ASP A 35 -5.87 -10.22 9.04
N TYR A 36 -5.87 -9.99 7.73
CA TYR A 36 -7.06 -9.90 6.90
C TYR A 36 -7.86 -11.21 6.91
N GLU A 37 -7.20 -12.35 6.67
CA GLU A 37 -7.82 -13.68 6.64
C GLU A 37 -8.40 -14.12 8.00
N LYS A 38 -7.79 -13.67 9.11
CA LYS A 38 -8.25 -13.99 10.47
C LYS A 38 -9.47 -13.17 10.93
N GLY A 39 -9.96 -12.23 10.12
CA GLY A 39 -11.10 -11.37 10.47
C GLY A 39 -10.79 -10.40 11.62
N ASN A 40 -9.51 -10.09 11.87
CA ASN A 40 -9.17 -9.14 12.92
C ASN A 40 -9.57 -7.73 12.47
N THR A 41 -10.53 -7.13 13.19
CA THR A 41 -11.03 -5.77 12.93
C THR A 41 -9.97 -4.70 13.20
N ARG A 42 -8.96 -5.03 14.03
CA ARG A 42 -7.74 -4.25 14.21
C ARG A 42 -6.68 -4.77 13.25
N ASN A 43 -6.68 -4.25 12.02
CA ASN A 43 -5.70 -4.60 11.00
C ASN A 43 -4.95 -3.35 10.53
N GLU A 44 -3.77 -3.55 9.94
CA GLU A 44 -2.91 -2.46 9.46
C GLU A 44 -3.49 -1.72 8.23
N ARG A 45 -4.76 -1.96 7.85
CA ARG A 45 -5.43 -1.33 6.68
C ARG A 45 -5.37 0.19 6.77
N ASP A 46 -5.69 0.76 7.92
CA ASP A 46 -5.64 2.23 8.11
C ASP A 46 -4.21 2.77 8.15
N ILE A 47 -3.27 2.00 8.72
CA ILE A 47 -1.85 2.37 8.79
C ILE A 47 -1.26 2.51 7.39
N PHE A 48 -1.57 1.57 6.48
CA PHE A 48 -1.05 1.62 5.12
C PHE A 48 -1.95 2.40 4.16
N GLY A 49 -3.21 1.99 3.98
CA GLY A 49 -4.13 2.59 3.01
C GLY A 49 -4.62 3.98 3.44
N GLY A 50 -5.14 4.08 4.67
CA GLY A 50 -5.66 5.33 5.24
C GLY A 50 -4.60 6.43 5.29
N THR A 51 -3.39 6.11 5.75
CA THR A 51 -2.26 7.06 5.75
C THR A 51 -1.91 7.55 4.35
N LEU A 52 -1.91 6.68 3.34
CA LEU A 52 -1.60 7.09 1.96
C LEU A 52 -2.66 8.01 1.38
N ILE A 53 -3.94 7.75 1.65
CA ILE A 53 -5.05 8.61 1.23
C ILE A 53 -4.97 9.97 1.93
N ARG A 54 -4.73 10.01 3.24
CA ARG A 54 -4.56 11.26 4.00
C ARG A 54 -3.38 12.08 3.47
N LEU A 55 -2.22 11.44 3.27
CA LEU A 55 -1.04 12.11 2.72
C LEU A 55 -1.26 12.61 1.30
N ALA A 56 -1.95 11.85 0.45
CA ALA A 56 -2.26 12.26 -0.91
C ALA A 56 -3.17 13.48 -0.93
N LYS A 57 -4.20 13.52 -0.06
CA LYS A 57 -5.07 14.68 0.13
C LYS A 57 -4.30 15.91 0.62
N GLU A 58 -3.45 15.75 1.63
CA GLU A 58 -2.60 16.83 2.16
C GLU A 58 -1.66 17.43 1.11
N ASN A 59 -1.20 16.61 0.15
CA ASN A 59 -0.25 17.01 -0.88
C ASN A 59 -0.92 17.29 -2.24
N ASN A 60 -2.26 17.32 -2.31
CA ASN A 60 -3.03 17.45 -3.55
C ASN A 60 -2.59 16.48 -4.66
N ILE A 61 -2.27 15.24 -4.30
CA ILE A 61 -1.91 14.17 -5.25
C ILE A 61 -3.12 13.26 -5.48
N SER A 62 -3.39 12.96 -6.73
CA SER A 62 -4.36 11.92 -7.11
C SER A 62 -3.73 10.52 -7.02
N ILE A 63 -4.36 9.60 -6.27
CA ILE A 63 -3.96 8.20 -6.13
C ILE A 63 -5.14 7.22 -6.38
N PRO A 64 -5.82 7.31 -7.53
CA PRO A 64 -7.12 6.66 -7.75
C PRO A 64 -7.10 5.15 -7.50
N THR A 65 -6.08 4.45 -7.99
CA THR A 65 -5.91 3.00 -7.79
C THR A 65 -5.81 2.60 -6.33
N ILE A 66 -5.14 3.41 -5.49
CA ILE A 66 -4.98 3.11 -4.07
C ILE A 66 -6.30 3.34 -3.34
N THR A 67 -7.01 4.41 -3.68
CA THR A 67 -8.32 4.73 -3.09
C THR A 67 -9.35 3.66 -3.42
N GLU A 68 -9.40 3.19 -4.67
CA GLU A 68 -10.32 2.13 -5.12
C GLU A 68 -10.05 0.82 -4.36
N VAL A 69 -8.80 0.34 -4.36
CA VAL A 69 -8.42 -0.89 -3.65
C VAL A 69 -8.70 -0.77 -2.15
N TYR A 70 -8.45 0.39 -1.55
CA TYR A 70 -8.77 0.61 -0.14
C TYR A 70 -10.27 0.56 0.13
N GLY A 71 -11.09 1.13 -0.75
CA GLY A 71 -12.54 1.06 -0.66
C GLY A 71 -13.05 -0.38 -0.67
N GLU A 72 -12.60 -1.18 -1.64
CA GLU A 72 -12.93 -2.61 -1.72
C GLU A 72 -12.51 -3.40 -0.48
N LEU A 73 -11.35 -3.07 0.11
CA LEU A 73 -10.88 -3.67 1.37
C LEU A 73 -11.69 -3.23 2.60
N MET A 74 -12.46 -2.14 2.53
CA MET A 74 -13.32 -1.65 3.60
C MET A 74 -14.77 -2.11 3.46
N SER A 75 -15.21 -2.45 2.25
CA SER A 75 -16.57 -2.93 1.96
C SER A 75 -16.80 -4.41 2.30
N ARG A 76 -15.78 -5.12 2.82
CA ARG A 76 -15.85 -6.52 3.27
C ARG A 76 -15.62 -6.63 4.78
#